data_AF-A0A7J8NVI5-F1
#
_entry.id   AF-A0A7J8NVI5-F1
#
_cell.length_a   1.000
_cell.length_b   1.000
_cell.length_c   1.000
_cell.angle_alpha   90.00
_cell.angle_beta   90.00
_cell.angle_gamma   90.00
#
_symmetry.space_group_name_H-M   'P 1'
#
loop_
_entity.id
_entity.type
_entity.pdbx_description
1 polymer ?
#
loop_
_entity_poly.entity_id
_entity_poly.type
_entity_poly.pdbx_seq_one_letter_code
_entity_poly.pdbx_strand_id
1 'polypeptide(L)'
;MPTSAAIDVVAKNLNLKFFEVPTGWKFFGNLMDAGLCSICGEESFGTGSDHIREKDGIWAVLAWLSILAFKNKENLNGDKLVTVEDIVRQHWAIYGRHYYTRYDYENVDAGAAKDLMAYLVKLQSSLDEINSSVKGARSDVSNVINADEFEYKDPVDGSVSKHQGIRFLFEDGSRL
;
A
#
# COMPACT_ATOMS: atom_id res chain seq x y z
N MET A 1 -0.64 5.87 -3.30
CA MET A 1 -1.78 4.95 -3.21
C MET A 1 -2.08 4.57 -1.78
N PRO A 2 -3.34 4.25 -1.44
CA PRO A 2 -3.81 4.14 -0.07
C PRO A 2 -3.40 2.84 0.62
N THR A 3 -3.08 1.75 -0.09
CA THR A 3 -2.54 0.53 0.52
C THR A 3 -1.15 0.77 1.10
N SER A 4 -0.78 0.18 2.24
CA SER A 4 0.55 0.37 2.85
C SER A 4 1.70 -0.10 1.93
N ALA A 5 2.90 0.45 2.10
CA ALA A 5 4.08 0.13 1.28
C ALA A 5 4.79 -1.19 1.66
N ALA A 6 4.12 -2.06 2.44
CA ALA A 6 4.73 -3.30 2.93
C ALA A 6 5.16 -4.27 1.81
N ILE A 7 4.43 -4.28 0.69
CA ILE A 7 4.75 -5.14 -0.45
C ILE A 7 5.91 -4.58 -1.29
N ASP A 8 6.12 -3.27 -1.29
CA ASP A 8 7.13 -2.55 -2.05
C ASP A 8 8.54 -3.03 -1.65
N VAL A 9 8.78 -3.15 -0.33
CA VAL A 9 10.06 -3.63 0.21
C VAL A 9 10.31 -5.11 -0.08
N VAL A 10 9.25 -5.92 -0.16
CA VAL A 10 9.33 -7.34 -0.54
C VAL A 10 9.67 -7.46 -2.02
N ALA A 11 8.96 -6.72 -2.89
CA ALA A 11 9.22 -6.71 -4.32
C ALA A 11 10.64 -6.23 -4.62
N LYS A 12 11.10 -5.17 -3.94
CA LYS A 12 12.49 -4.69 -4.05
C LYS A 12 13.50 -5.74 -3.62
N ASN A 13 13.29 -6.40 -2.48
CA ASN A 13 14.21 -7.41 -1.96
C ASN A 13 14.30 -8.65 -2.88
N LEU A 14 13.18 -9.05 -3.48
CA LEU A 14 13.10 -10.19 -4.39
C LEU A 14 13.38 -9.83 -5.86
N ASN A 15 13.70 -8.56 -6.15
CA ASN A 15 13.91 -8.03 -7.50
C ASN A 15 12.73 -8.32 -8.45
N LEU A 16 11.51 -8.11 -7.95
CA LEU A 16 10.26 -8.27 -8.69
C LEU A 16 9.77 -6.92 -9.23
N LYS A 17 9.06 -6.97 -10.36
CA LYS A 17 8.32 -5.79 -10.85
C LYS A 17 7.23 -5.44 -9.86
N PHE A 18 7.07 -4.14 -9.61
CA PHE A 18 6.07 -3.58 -8.70
C PHE A 18 5.33 -2.43 -9.40
N PHE A 19 4.02 -2.36 -9.19
CA PHE A 19 3.15 -1.35 -9.77
C PHE A 19 2.32 -0.72 -8.65
N GLU A 20 2.51 0.57 -8.40
CA GLU A 20 1.59 1.38 -7.62
C GLU A 20 0.52 1.93 -8.57
N VAL A 21 -0.71 1.40 -8.49
CA VAL A 21 -1.83 1.73 -9.41
C VAL A 21 -2.98 2.41 -8.67
N PRO A 22 -3.83 3.26 -9.30
CA PRO A 22 -4.98 3.92 -8.67
C PRO A 22 -6.04 2.94 -8.15
N THR A 23 -6.91 3.41 -7.24
CA THR A 23 -7.95 2.56 -6.66
C THR A 23 -8.89 2.12 -7.76
N GLY A 24 -9.21 0.83 -7.79
CA GLY A 24 -10.09 0.25 -8.79
C GLY A 24 -9.47 -0.91 -9.55
N TRP A 25 -10.26 -1.97 -9.70
CA TRP A 25 -9.79 -3.25 -10.21
C TRP A 25 -9.32 -3.22 -11.69
N LYS A 26 -9.76 -2.24 -12.49
CA LYS A 26 -9.41 -2.14 -13.91
C LYS A 26 -7.89 -2.15 -14.15
N PHE A 27 -7.12 -1.50 -13.27
CA PHE A 27 -5.67 -1.37 -13.45
C PHE A 27 -4.96 -2.70 -13.23
N PHE A 28 -5.43 -3.49 -12.26
CA PHE A 28 -4.93 -4.86 -12.09
C PHE A 28 -5.32 -5.74 -13.28
N GLY A 29 -6.56 -5.64 -13.77
CA GLY A 29 -7.02 -6.37 -14.96
C GLY A 29 -6.13 -6.13 -16.18
N ASN A 30 -5.84 -4.85 -16.49
CA ASN A 30 -4.92 -4.48 -17.58
C ASN A 30 -3.53 -5.13 -17.41
N LEU A 31 -2.94 -5.03 -16.22
CA LEU A 31 -1.62 -5.62 -15.94
C LEU A 31 -1.64 -7.15 -16.00
N MET A 32 -2.71 -7.80 -15.54
CA MET A 32 -2.87 -9.25 -15.62
C MET A 32 -3.00 -9.71 -17.07
N ASP A 33 -3.79 -9.02 -17.90
CA ASP A 33 -3.96 -9.34 -19.31
C ASP A 33 -2.66 -9.15 -20.12
N ALA A 34 -1.81 -8.22 -19.69
CA ALA A 34 -0.48 -8.02 -20.24
C ALA A 34 0.59 -8.98 -19.68
N GLY A 35 0.24 -9.89 -18.75
CA GLY A 35 1.19 -10.79 -18.10
C GLY A 35 2.21 -10.08 -17.20
N LEU A 36 1.86 -8.91 -16.67
CA LEU A 36 2.72 -8.06 -15.83
C LEU A 36 2.43 -8.16 -14.34
N CYS A 37 1.30 -8.75 -13.94
CA CYS A 37 0.88 -8.87 -12.54
C CYS A 37 0.35 -10.27 -12.26
N SER A 38 0.91 -10.93 -11.24
CA SER A 38 0.41 -12.23 -10.74
C SER A 38 -0.22 -12.14 -9.36
N ILE A 39 0.09 -11.12 -8.56
CA ILE A 39 -0.52 -10.90 -7.24
C ILE A 39 -0.84 -9.42 -7.11
N CYS A 40 -2.03 -9.11 -6.60
CA CYS A 40 -2.49 -7.77 -6.32
C CYS A 40 -3.26 -7.71 -4.99
N GLY A 41 -3.34 -6.52 -4.40
CA GLY A 41 -4.12 -6.29 -3.19
C GLY A 41 -4.48 -4.82 -3.00
N GLU A 42 -5.54 -4.59 -2.23
CA GLU A 42 -6.05 -3.27 -1.83
C GLU A 42 -6.26 -3.27 -0.31
N GLU A 43 -6.09 -2.11 0.34
CA GLU A 43 -6.26 -1.93 1.79
C GLU A 43 -7.66 -2.26 2.27
N SER A 44 -8.64 -2.20 1.37
CA SER A 44 -10.05 -2.51 1.61
C SER A 44 -10.30 -4.03 1.69
N PHE A 45 -9.37 -4.78 2.26
CA PHE A 45 -9.42 -6.23 2.45
C PHE A 45 -9.55 -7.02 1.13
N GLY A 46 -9.05 -6.46 0.04
CA GLY A 46 -9.03 -7.10 -1.28
C GLY A 46 -7.69 -7.76 -1.56
N THR A 47 -7.68 -9.02 -1.96
CA THR A 47 -6.47 -9.70 -2.46
C THR A 47 -6.85 -10.63 -3.60
N GLY A 48 -5.96 -10.79 -4.57
CA GLY A 48 -6.18 -11.66 -5.72
C GLY A 48 -4.89 -11.98 -6.47
N SER A 49 -5.06 -12.77 -7.53
CA SER A 49 -4.00 -13.13 -8.48
C SER A 49 -4.58 -13.23 -9.89
N ASP A 50 -3.72 -13.43 -10.88
CA ASP A 50 -4.07 -13.58 -12.30
C ASP A 50 -4.88 -14.83 -12.65
N HIS A 51 -5.19 -15.70 -11.68
CA HIS A 51 -6.02 -16.90 -11.87
C HIS A 51 -7.46 -16.60 -12.32
N ILE A 52 -8.02 -15.46 -11.90
CA ILE A 52 -9.29 -14.91 -12.37
C ILE A 52 -9.14 -13.40 -12.55
N ARG A 53 -10.18 -12.73 -13.06
CA ARG A 53 -10.22 -11.26 -13.22
C ARG A 53 -11.08 -10.59 -12.17
N GLU A 54 -11.03 -11.10 -10.94
CA GLU A 54 -11.70 -10.56 -9.77
C GLU A 54 -10.84 -10.78 -8.52
N LYS A 55 -11.17 -10.05 -7.45
CA LYS A 55 -10.65 -10.36 -6.11
C LYS A 55 -11.23 -11.70 -5.63
N ASP A 56 -10.46 -12.46 -4.87
CA ASP A 56 -10.92 -13.74 -4.33
C ASP A 56 -10.48 -13.93 -2.87
N GLY A 57 -11.45 -13.80 -1.97
CA GLY A 57 -11.23 -13.98 -0.53
C GLY A 57 -10.98 -15.45 -0.14
N ILE A 58 -11.62 -16.41 -0.82
CA ILE A 58 -11.40 -17.84 -0.53
C ILE A 58 -9.99 -18.23 -0.97
N TRP A 59 -9.58 -17.78 -2.16
CA TRP A 59 -8.22 -17.94 -2.63
C TRP A 59 -7.21 -17.35 -1.65
N ALA A 60 -7.44 -16.14 -1.12
CA ALA A 60 -6.54 -15.52 -0.14
C ALA A 60 -6.44 -16.33 1.17
N VAL A 61 -7.55 -16.90 1.64
CA VAL A 61 -7.56 -17.81 2.80
C VAL A 61 -6.75 -19.08 2.50
N LEU A 62 -6.98 -19.71 1.35
CA LEU A 62 -6.25 -20.92 0.95
C LEU A 62 -4.75 -20.66 0.74
N ALA A 63 -4.38 -19.47 0.24
CA ALA A 63 -3.00 -19.04 0.13
C ALA A 63 -2.33 -18.96 1.51
N TRP A 64 -3.00 -18.35 2.51
CA TRP A 64 -2.52 -18.33 3.90
C TRP A 64 -2.43 -19.72 4.52
N LEU A 65 -3.41 -20.60 4.29
CA LEU A 65 -3.35 -21.98 4.75
C LEU A 65 -2.18 -22.74 4.11
N SER A 66 -1.87 -22.47 2.84
CA SER A 66 -0.71 -23.04 2.16
C SER A 66 0.61 -22.56 2.77
N ILE A 67 0.71 -21.27 3.12
CA ILE A 67 1.88 -20.71 3.83
C ILE A 67 2.03 -21.39 5.20
N LEU A 68 0.95 -21.50 5.97
CA LEU A 68 0.95 -22.14 7.29
C LEU A 68 1.35 -23.62 7.21
N ALA A 69 0.78 -24.35 6.25
CA ALA A 69 1.12 -25.75 6.01
C ALA A 69 2.60 -25.91 5.65
N PHE A 70 3.13 -25.07 4.75
CA PHE A 70 4.54 -25.10 4.38
C PHE A 70 5.46 -24.81 5.56
N LYS A 71 5.13 -23.81 6.39
CA LYS A 71 5.91 -23.44 7.58
C LYS A 71 5.91 -24.51 8.67
N ASN A 72 4.89 -25.38 8.67
CA ASN A 72 4.72 -26.43 9.68
C ASN A 72 4.97 -27.85 9.16
N LYS A 73 5.34 -28.03 7.89
CA LYS A 73 5.42 -29.34 7.22
C LYS A 73 6.32 -30.36 7.93
N GLU A 74 7.35 -29.89 8.64
CA GLU A 74 8.33 -30.73 9.36
C GLU A 74 7.97 -30.93 10.84
N ASN A 75 6.93 -30.25 11.34
CA ASN A 75 6.59 -30.16 12.75
C ASN A 75 5.11 -30.47 13.04
N LEU A 76 4.45 -31.23 12.15
CA LEU A 76 3.02 -31.54 12.28
C LEU A 76 2.66 -32.31 13.55
N ASN A 77 3.60 -33.06 14.12
CA ASN A 77 3.43 -33.83 15.35
C ASN A 77 4.14 -33.23 16.56
N GLY A 78 4.65 -32.00 16.44
CA GLY A 78 5.34 -31.33 17.55
C GLY A 78 4.37 -30.59 18.49
N ASP A 79 4.88 -30.20 19.66
CA ASP A 79 4.08 -29.57 20.72
C ASP A 79 3.62 -28.14 20.37
N LYS A 80 4.30 -27.46 19.43
CA LYS A 80 4.00 -26.08 19.04
C LYS A 80 4.19 -25.85 17.55
N LEU A 81 3.12 -25.47 16.86
CA LEU A 81 3.15 -25.03 15.46
C LEU A 81 3.58 -23.56 15.34
N VAL A 82 4.17 -23.21 14.20
CA VAL A 82 4.38 -21.83 13.75
C VAL A 82 3.02 -21.18 13.47
N THR A 83 2.74 -20.06 14.14
CA THR A 83 1.48 -19.33 14.04
C THR A 83 1.52 -18.22 12.98
N VAL A 84 0.37 -17.63 12.66
CA VAL A 84 0.30 -16.42 11.84
C VAL A 84 1.09 -15.27 12.47
N GLU A 85 1.02 -15.10 13.79
CA GLU A 85 1.78 -14.07 14.51
C GLU A 85 3.28 -14.27 14.32
N ASP A 86 3.77 -15.50 14.46
CA ASP A 86 5.19 -15.81 14.26
C ASP A 86 5.65 -15.46 12.83
N ILE A 87 4.84 -15.81 11.82
CA ILE A 87 5.14 -15.52 10.41
C ILE A 87 5.18 -14.00 10.17
N VAL A 88 4.20 -13.26 10.69
CA VAL A 88 4.10 -11.81 10.51
C VAL A 88 5.25 -11.09 11.23
N ARG A 89 5.60 -11.51 12.47
CA ARG A 89 6.74 -10.94 13.20
C ARG A 89 8.06 -11.27 12.52
N GLN A 90 8.22 -12.48 11.97
CA GLN A 90 9.38 -12.84 11.16
C GLN A 90 9.45 -11.98 9.89
N HIS A 91 8.32 -11.74 9.23
CA HIS A 91 8.25 -10.85 8.07
C HIS A 91 8.70 -9.43 8.42
N TRP A 92 8.20 -8.87 9.54
CA TRP A 92 8.64 -7.55 10.03
C TRP A 92 10.12 -7.51 10.40
N ALA A 93 10.67 -8.59 10.95
CA ALA A 93 12.09 -8.65 11.27
C ALA A 93 12.98 -8.62 10.01
N ILE A 94 12.49 -9.13 8.88
CA ILE A 94 13.22 -9.15 7.61
C ILE A 94 13.04 -7.84 6.83
N TYR A 95 11.81 -7.35 6.72
CA TYR A 95 11.43 -6.27 5.81
C TYR A 95 11.10 -4.94 6.50
N GLY A 96 11.12 -4.90 7.83
CA GLY A 96 10.59 -3.78 8.60
C GLY A 96 9.06 -3.83 8.72
N ARG A 97 8.53 -3.14 9.74
CA ARG A 97 7.08 -3.02 9.97
C ARG A 97 6.56 -1.71 9.39
N HIS A 98 5.63 -1.82 8.46
CA HIS A 98 4.93 -0.69 7.87
C HIS A 98 3.63 -0.49 8.63
N TYR A 99 3.62 0.47 9.56
CA TYR A 99 2.41 0.81 10.30
C TYR A 99 1.38 1.42 9.36
N TYR A 100 0.13 0.99 9.51
CA TYR A 100 -0.97 1.41 8.64
C TYR A 100 -2.24 1.64 9.46
N THR A 101 -2.92 2.72 9.15
CA THR A 101 -4.25 3.05 9.67
C THR A 101 -4.94 3.96 8.68
N ARG A 102 -6.29 3.93 8.65
CA ARG A 102 -7.11 4.77 7.79
C ARG A 102 -8.08 5.58 8.63
N TYR A 103 -8.16 6.88 8.36
CA TYR A 103 -9.04 7.81 9.06
C TYR A 103 -10.11 8.29 8.09
N ASP A 104 -11.35 7.84 8.32
CA ASP A 104 -12.49 8.18 7.50
C ASP A 104 -13.28 9.31 8.20
N TYR A 105 -13.25 10.51 7.62
CA TYR A 105 -14.02 11.66 8.10
C TYR A 105 -15.37 11.69 7.38
N GLU A 106 -16.37 11.06 7.99
CA GLU A 106 -17.71 10.92 7.41
C GLU A 106 -18.60 12.15 7.67
N ASN A 107 -19.56 12.38 6.77
CA ASN A 107 -20.61 13.40 6.93
C ASN A 107 -20.08 14.84 7.14
N VAL A 108 -18.94 15.16 6.52
CA VAL A 108 -18.35 16.51 6.53
C VAL A 108 -19.01 17.44 5.51
N ASP A 109 -18.89 18.76 5.74
CA ASP A 109 -19.34 19.76 4.78
C ASP A 109 -18.52 19.67 3.47
N ALA A 110 -19.21 19.59 2.33
CA ALA A 110 -18.58 19.39 1.04
C ALA A 110 -17.75 20.61 0.58
N GLY A 111 -18.16 21.83 0.96
CA GLY A 111 -17.42 23.06 0.67
C GLY A 111 -16.10 23.09 1.42
N ALA A 112 -16.16 22.89 2.74
CA ALA A 112 -14.98 22.84 3.61
C ALA A 112 -14.02 21.69 3.21
N ALA A 113 -14.54 20.52 2.85
CA ALA A 113 -13.72 19.40 2.38
C ALA A 113 -12.99 19.76 1.07
N LYS A 114 -13.68 20.42 0.13
CA LYS A 114 -13.07 20.88 -1.12
C LYS A 114 -11.97 21.92 -0.86
N ASP A 115 -12.20 22.85 0.05
CA ASP A 115 -11.24 23.88 0.42
C ASP A 115 -10.00 23.28 1.10
N LEU A 116 -10.19 22.29 1.98
CA LEU A 116 -9.10 21.53 2.58
C LEU A 116 -8.25 20.83 1.51
N MET A 117 -8.87 20.09 0.59
CA MET A 117 -8.13 19.39 -0.47
C MET A 117 -7.38 20.38 -1.37
N ALA A 118 -7.99 21.51 -1.73
CA ALA A 118 -7.33 22.56 -2.50
C ALA A 118 -6.16 23.21 -1.74
N TYR A 119 -6.28 23.38 -0.43
CA TYR A 119 -5.19 23.86 0.42
C TYR A 119 -4.03 22.86 0.44
N LEU A 120 -4.32 21.56 0.64
CA LEU A 120 -3.31 20.51 0.64
C LEU A 120 -2.57 20.40 -0.70
N VAL A 121 -3.28 20.56 -1.84
CA VAL A 121 -2.64 20.62 -3.17
C VAL A 121 -1.66 21.77 -3.27
N LYS A 122 -2.03 22.98 -2.81
CA LYS A 122 -1.12 24.14 -2.82
C LYS A 122 0.11 23.91 -1.93
N LEU A 123 -0.10 23.27 -0.78
CA LEU A 123 0.94 23.05 0.22
C LEU A 123 2.07 22.13 -0.31
N GLN A 124 1.80 21.27 -1.30
CA GLN A 124 2.80 20.39 -1.93
C GLN A 124 4.03 21.15 -2.44
N SER A 125 3.87 22.41 -2.85
CA SER A 125 4.97 23.25 -3.35
C SER A 125 5.83 23.88 -2.24
N SER A 126 5.46 23.70 -0.97
CA SER A 126 6.05 24.38 0.19
C SER A 126 6.61 23.39 1.21
N LEU A 127 7.57 22.53 0.83
CA LEU A 127 8.13 21.51 1.70
C LEU A 127 8.74 22.07 3.01
N ASP A 128 9.34 23.26 2.97
CA ASP A 128 9.89 23.90 4.18
C ASP A 128 8.79 24.28 5.19
N GLU A 129 7.64 24.74 4.71
CA GLU A 129 6.46 25.07 5.54
C GLU A 129 5.86 23.79 6.15
N ILE A 130 5.74 22.74 5.34
CA ILE A 130 5.28 21.41 5.80
C ILE A 130 6.21 20.90 6.89
N ASN A 131 7.51 20.86 6.63
CA ASN A 131 8.49 20.35 7.58
C ASN A 131 8.55 21.19 8.86
N SER A 132 8.45 22.52 8.76
CA SER A 132 8.37 23.40 9.94
C SER A 132 7.14 23.07 10.79
N SER A 133 5.98 22.89 10.15
CA SER A 133 4.72 22.54 10.83
C SER A 133 4.80 21.17 11.49
N VAL A 134 5.28 20.15 10.76
CA VAL A 134 5.43 18.77 11.26
C VAL A 134 6.40 18.73 12.44
N LYS A 135 7.57 19.37 12.32
CA LYS A 135 8.58 19.42 13.40
C LYS A 135 8.11 20.22 14.61
N GLY A 136 7.28 21.23 14.40
CA GLY A 136 6.61 21.97 15.48
C GLY A 136 5.63 21.11 16.27
N ALA A 137 4.92 20.19 15.61
CA ALA A 137 4.00 19.26 16.26
C ALA A 137 4.71 18.06 16.89
N ARG A 138 5.71 17.49 16.19
CA ARG A 138 6.45 16.32 16.64
C ARG A 138 7.86 16.28 16.02
N SER A 139 8.88 16.55 16.83
CA SER A 139 10.24 16.81 16.36
C SER A 139 11.00 15.57 15.84
N ASP A 140 10.60 14.38 16.26
CA ASP A 140 11.17 13.08 15.89
C ASP A 140 10.63 12.51 14.55
N VAL A 141 9.59 13.11 13.97
CA VAL A 141 9.08 12.68 12.65
C VAL A 141 10.11 12.99 11.58
N SER A 142 10.32 12.07 10.64
CA SER A 142 11.19 12.30 9.48
C SER A 142 10.77 13.55 8.68
N ASN A 143 11.65 14.09 7.85
CA ASN A 143 11.28 15.18 6.95
C ASN A 143 10.46 14.63 5.77
N VAL A 144 9.47 15.41 5.32
CA VAL A 144 8.82 15.25 4.02
C VAL A 144 9.80 15.68 2.94
N ILE A 145 10.11 14.75 2.02
CA ILE A 145 11.07 14.95 0.92
C ILE A 145 10.38 15.08 -0.44
N ASN A 146 9.12 14.64 -0.54
CA ASN A 146 8.30 14.81 -1.73
C ASN A 146 6.83 14.97 -1.33
N ALA A 147 6.12 15.81 -2.04
CA ALA A 147 4.68 15.95 -1.92
C ALA A 147 4.08 16.13 -3.31
N ASP A 148 3.05 15.35 -3.63
CA ASP A 148 2.43 15.38 -4.95
C ASP A 148 0.95 15.04 -4.93
N GLU A 149 0.30 15.25 -6.06
CA GLU A 149 -1.02 14.70 -6.35
C GLU A 149 -0.84 13.53 -7.32
N PHE A 150 -1.17 12.33 -6.86
CA PHE A 150 -0.85 11.09 -7.55
C PHE A 150 -1.46 11.05 -8.95
N GLU A 151 -0.60 10.81 -9.94
CA GLU A 151 -0.95 10.56 -11.33
C GLU A 151 -0.39 9.20 -11.74
N TYR A 152 -1.22 8.41 -12.41
CA TYR A 152 -0.82 7.12 -12.96
C TYR A 152 -1.03 7.10 -14.46
N LYS A 153 0.00 6.63 -15.17
CA LYS A 153 -0.06 6.33 -16.60
C LYS A 153 -0.01 4.82 -16.76
N ASP A 154 -1.09 4.25 -17.28
CA ASP A 154 -1.20 2.81 -17.49
C ASP A 154 -0.23 2.35 -18.59
N PRO A 155 0.65 1.37 -18.32
CA PRO A 155 1.65 0.93 -19.29
C PRO A 155 1.06 0.05 -20.40
N VAL A 156 -0.19 -0.40 -20.28
CA VAL A 156 -0.86 -1.30 -21.21
C VAL A 156 -1.73 -0.52 -22.19
N ASP A 157 -2.64 0.32 -21.68
CA ASP A 157 -3.58 1.08 -22.52
C ASP A 157 -3.17 2.55 -22.75
N GLY A 158 -2.15 3.03 -22.04
CA GLY A 158 -1.63 4.41 -22.16
C GLY A 158 -2.52 5.48 -21.52
N SER A 159 -3.62 5.09 -20.88
CA SER A 159 -4.53 6.03 -20.20
C SER A 159 -3.84 6.71 -19.02
N VAL A 160 -4.27 7.94 -18.73
CA VAL A 160 -3.74 8.76 -17.65
C VAL A 160 -4.85 9.05 -16.65
N SER A 161 -4.64 8.65 -15.39
CA SER A 161 -5.54 8.93 -14.27
C SER A 161 -4.87 9.94 -13.35
N LYS A 162 -5.38 11.18 -13.37
CA LYS A 162 -4.88 12.31 -12.56
C LYS A 162 -5.69 12.46 -11.28
N HIS A 163 -5.18 13.23 -10.33
CA HIS A 163 -5.92 13.62 -9.11
C HIS A 163 -6.35 12.40 -8.26
N GLN A 164 -5.48 11.39 -8.15
CA GLN A 164 -5.78 10.11 -7.49
C GLN A 164 -5.40 10.09 -6.00
N GLY A 165 -5.23 11.27 -5.39
CA GLY A 165 -4.91 11.43 -3.98
C GLY A 165 -3.63 12.23 -3.77
N ILE A 166 -3.62 13.03 -2.71
CA ILE A 166 -2.45 13.82 -2.29
C ILE A 166 -1.54 12.91 -1.46
N ARG A 167 -0.23 12.98 -1.68
CA ARG A 167 0.77 12.18 -0.96
C ARG A 167 1.81 13.09 -0.33
N PHE A 168 2.18 12.79 0.91
CA PHE A 168 3.37 13.34 1.55
C PHE A 168 4.33 12.18 1.84
N LEU A 169 5.48 12.17 1.18
CA LEU A 169 6.47 11.10 1.27
C LEU A 169 7.64 11.55 2.13
N PHE A 170 7.95 10.74 3.14
CA PHE A 170 8.98 11.04 4.13
C PHE A 170 10.29 10.33 3.79
N GLU A 171 11.41 10.88 4.27
CA GLU A 171 12.76 10.34 4.01
C GLU A 171 12.94 8.89 4.47
N ASP A 172 12.26 8.48 5.55
CA ASP A 172 12.33 7.15 6.14
C ASP A 172 11.44 6.11 5.45
N GLY A 173 10.72 6.51 4.39
CA GLY A 173 9.76 5.67 3.67
C GLY A 173 8.33 5.72 4.24
N SER A 174 8.08 6.48 5.32
CA SER A 174 6.73 6.76 5.78
C SER A 174 5.96 7.59 4.75
N ARG A 175 4.63 7.51 4.79
CA ARG A 175 3.75 8.32 3.95
C ARG A 175 2.44 8.67 4.61
N LEU A 176 1.89 9.82 4.22
CA LEU A 176 0.53 10.26 4.49
C LEU A 176 -0.21 10.44 3.15
#